data_AF-A0A497Q4V3-F1
#
_entry.id   AF-A0A497Q4V3-F1
#
_cell.length_a   1.000
_cell.length_b   1.000
_cell.length_c   1.000
_cell.angle_alpha   90.00
_cell.angle_beta   90.00
_cell.angle_gamma   90.00
#
_symmetry.space_group_name_H-M   'P 1'
#
loop_
_entity.id
_entity.type
_entity.pdbx_description
1 polymer ?
#
loop_
_entity_poly.entity_id
_entity_poly.type
_entity_poly.pdbx_seq_one_letter_code
_entity_poly.pdbx_strand_id
1 'polypeptide(L)' 'MGLAVAFILGLYLGALVKSLVDNIVMPVVEFSLPADTPWESIVIGPLRIGLFLGELLTFIIVAVVIFMIVKLTIRMCIE' A
#
# COMPACT_ATOMS: atom_id res chain seq x y z
N MET A 1 -17.18 15.24 -20.22
CA MET A 1 -15.72 15.32 -20.46
C MET A 1 -14.91 15.42 -19.16
N GLY A 2 -15.16 16.40 -18.28
CA GLY A 2 -14.39 16.53 -17.02
C GLY A 2 -14.42 15.33 -16.07
N LEU A 3 -15.57 14.66 -15.93
CA LEU A 3 -15.71 13.45 -15.09
C LEU A 3 -14.84 12.28 -15.58
N ALA A 4 -14.72 12.11 -16.90
CA ALA A 4 -13.89 11.06 -17.48
C ALA A 4 -12.40 11.29 -17.19
N VAL A 5 -11.93 12.54 -17.28
CA VAL A 5 -10.54 12.90 -17.00
C VAL A 5 -10.21 12.71 -15.52
N ALA A 6 -11.09 13.15 -14.61
CA ALA A 6 -10.90 12.97 -13.17
C ALA A 6 -10.85 11.49 -12.78
N PHE A 7 -11.68 10.64 -13.40
CA PHE A 7 -11.70 9.21 -13.12
C PHE A 7 -10.41 8.50 -13.57
N ILE A 8 -9.95 8.77 -14.80
CA ILE A 8 -8.70 8.21 -15.32
C ILE A 8 -7.50 8.67 -14.48
N LEU A 9 -7.45 9.96 -14.12
CA LEU A 9 -6.38 10.48 -13.26
C LEU A 9 -6.39 9.80 -11.88
N GLY A 10 -7.57 9.61 -11.28
CA GLY A 10 -7.73 8.91 -10.00
C GLY A 10 -7.25 7.46 -10.05
N LEU A 11 -7.60 6.72 -11.11
CA LEU A 11 -7.14 5.33 -11.30
C LEU A 11 -5.61 5.23 -11.45
N TYR A 12 -5.01 6.07 -12.29
CA TYR A 12 -3.56 6.07 -12.50
C TYR A 12 -2.79 6.57 -11.28
N LEU A 13 -3.30 7.57 -10.56
CA LEU A 13 -2.72 8.00 -9.28
C LEU A 13 -2.76 6.87 -8.25
N GLY A 14 -3.88 6.15 -8.13
CA GLY A 14 -3.99 4.98 -7.25
C GLY A 14 -2.96 3.90 -7.60
N ALA A 15 -2.81 3.57 -8.89
CA ALA A 15 -1.81 2.61 -9.36
C ALA A 15 -0.37 3.07 -9.11
N LEU A 16 -0.09 4.37 -9.27
CA LEU A 16 1.22 4.96 -9.01
C LEU A 16 1.58 4.91 -7.52
N VAL A 17 0.64 5.22 -6.63
CA VAL A 17 0.87 5.10 -5.19
C VAL A 17 1.03 3.63 -4.78
N LYS A 18 0.23 2.72 -5.35
CA LYS A 18 0.41 1.28 -5.11
C LYS A 18 1.81 0.82 -5.51
N SER A 19 2.27 1.20 -6.70
CA SER A 19 3.63 0.88 -7.17
C SER A 19 4.72 1.45 -6.25
N LEU A 20 4.54 2.67 -5.74
CA LEU A 20 5.46 3.26 -4.76
C LEU A 20 5.52 2.44 -3.47
N VAL A 21 4.36 1.99 -2.98
CA VAL A 21 4.29 1.19 -1.76
C VAL A 21 4.94 -0.17 -1.97
N ASP A 22 4.56 -0.88 -3.03
CA ASP A 22 5.04 -2.23 -3.32
C ASP A 22 6.56 -2.26 -3.60
N ASN A 23 7.11 -1.25 -4.26
CA ASN A 23 8.53 -1.26 -4.69
C ASN A 23 9.48 -0.50 -3.75
N ILE A 24 8.99 0.44 -2.94
CA ILE A 24 9.85 1.25 -2.06
C ILE A 24 9.53 1.01 -0.59
N VAL A 25 8.24 0.95 -0.23
CA VAL A 25 7.85 0.87 1.19
C VAL A 25 7.88 -0.58 1.69
N MET A 26 7.37 -1.54 0.91
CA MET A 26 7.40 -2.96 1.27
C MET A 26 8.82 -3.47 1.55
N PRO A 27 9.86 -3.19 0.73
CA PRO A 27 11.21 -3.61 1.05
C PRO A 27 11.76 -3.01 2.35
N VAL A 28 11.36 -1.79 2.71
CA VAL A 28 11.75 -1.14 3.97
C VAL A 28 11.03 -1.78 5.17
N VAL A 29 9.77 -2.18 4.99
CA VAL A 29 8.99 -2.88 6.02
C VAL A 29 9.47 -4.32 6.18
N GLU A 30 9.77 -5.03 5.09
CA GLU A 30 10.39 -6.35 5.06
C GLU A 30 11.81 -6.33 5.64
N PHE A 31 12.53 -5.22 5.56
CA PHE A 31 13.80 -5.09 6.28
C PHE A 31 13.59 -5.03 7.81
N SER A 32 12.46 -4.50 8.27
CA SER A 32 12.12 -4.41 9.69
C SER A 32 11.49 -5.68 10.28
N LEU A 33 10.96 -6.56 9.42
CA LEU A 33 10.37 -7.85 9.79
C LEU A 33 11.31 -8.96 9.30
N PRO A 34 11.94 -9.77 10.15
CA PRO A 34 12.87 -10.82 9.70
C PRO A 34 12.18 -11.72 8.64
N ALA A 35 12.80 -11.79 7.47
CA ALA A 35 12.27 -12.34 6.22
C ALA A 35 11.88 -13.84 6.24
N ASP A 36 12.02 -14.53 7.38
CA ASP A 36 11.95 -15.99 7.51
C ASP A 36 10.84 -16.51 8.43
N THR A 37 9.92 -15.69 8.93
CA THR A 37 8.72 -16.23 9.59
C THR A 37 7.61 -16.40 8.55
N PRO A 38 7.21 -17.63 8.17
CA PRO A 38 6.16 -17.84 7.19
C PRO A 38 4.80 -17.59 7.84
N TRP A 39 4.46 -16.32 8.05
CA TRP A 39 3.16 -15.90 8.58
C TRP A 39 2.04 -16.21 7.58
N GLU A 40 2.35 -16.25 6.28
CA GLU A 40 1.49 -16.64 5.17
C GLU A 40 1.18 -18.15 5.12
N SER A 41 2.06 -18.98 5.72
CA SER A 41 1.87 -20.44 5.78
C SER A 41 1.06 -20.89 6.99
N ILE A 42 0.54 -19.95 7.78
CA ILE A 42 -0.41 -20.28 8.85
C ILE A 42 -1.75 -20.58 8.19
N VAL A 43 -1.94 -21.87 7.89
CA VAL A 43 -3.16 -22.41 7.35
C VAL A 43 -3.93 -23.08 8.47
N ILE A 44 -5.17 -22.67 8.70
CA ILE A 44 -6.12 -23.40 9.56
C ILE A 44 -7.11 -24.09 8.61
N GLY A 45 -6.83 -25.36 8.26
CA GLY A 45 -7.66 -26.13 7.32
C GLY A 45 -7.56 -25.62 5.87
N PRO A 46 -8.66 -25.36 5.15
CA PRO A 46 -8.62 -24.78 3.79
C PRO A 46 -8.44 -23.25 3.78
N LEU A 47 -8.44 -22.60 4.95
CA LEU A 47 -8.41 -21.14 5.07
C LEU A 47 -6.98 -20.63 5.27
N ARG A 48 -6.50 -19.86 4.29
CA ARG A 48 -5.20 -19.16 4.29
C ARG A 48 -5.30 -17.84 5.05
N ILE A 49 -5.47 -17.92 6.37
CA ILE A 49 -5.59 -16.73 7.24
C ILE A 49 -4.31 -15.89 7.21
N GLY A 50 -3.14 -16.56 7.08
CA GLY A 50 -1.85 -15.89 6.91
C GLY A 50 -1.83 -14.91 5.72
N LEU A 51 -2.28 -15.35 4.55
CA LEU A 51 -2.33 -14.52 3.34
C LEU A 51 -3.26 -13.30 3.53
N PHE A 52 -4.43 -13.52 4.13
CA PHE A 52 -5.40 -12.45 4.38
C PHE A 52 -4.83 -11.38 5.33
N LEU A 53 -4.14 -11.78 6.40
CA LEU A 53 -3.51 -10.83 7.32
C LEU A 53 -2.39 -10.03 6.67
N GLY A 54 -1.67 -10.62 5.71
CA GLY A 54 -0.70 -9.92 4.87
C GLY A 54 -1.30 -8.87 3.99
N GLU A 55 -2.33 -9.24 3.24
CA GLU A 55 -3.07 -8.31 2.39
C GLU A 55 -3.67 -7.17 3.23
N LEU A 56 -4.15 -7.47 4.43
CA LEU A 56 -4.68 -6.50 5.37
C LEU A 56 -3.59 -5.55 5.91
N LEU A 57 -2.40 -6.06 6.23
CA LEU A 57 -1.26 -5.25 6.65
C LEU A 57 -0.79 -4.34 5.50
N THR A 58 -0.65 -4.88 4.29
CA THR A 58 -0.30 -4.12 3.08
C THR A 58 -1.32 -3.02 2.82
N PHE A 59 -2.62 -3.29 2.99
CA PHE A 59 -3.67 -2.28 2.88
C PHE A 59 -3.49 -1.13 3.88
N ILE A 60 -3.18 -1.45 5.14
CA ILE A 60 -2.92 -0.43 6.17
C ILE A 60 -1.68 0.40 5.82
N ILE A 61 -0.60 -0.24 5.35
CA ILE A 61 0.64 0.44 4.93
C ILE A 61 0.35 1.39 3.76
N VAL A 62 -0.34 0.91 2.72
CA VAL A 62 -0.73 1.74 1.55
C VAL A 62 -1.55 2.94 2.00
N ALA A 63 -2.51 2.76 2.91
CA ALA A 63 -3.34 3.86 3.42
C ALA A 63 -2.52 4.93 4.14
N VAL A 64 -1.54 4.54 4.96
CA VAL A 64 -0.63 5.47 5.65
C VAL A 64 0.25 6.23 4.66
N VAL A 65 0.74 5.57 3.61
CA VAL A 65 1.60 6.19 2.59
C VAL A 65 0.82 7.18 1.75
N ILE A 66 -0.40 6.84 1.31
CA ILE A 66 -1.30 7.79 0.62
C ILE A 66 -1.51 9.03 1.49
N PHE A 67 -1.80 8.83 2.78
CA PHE A 67 -1.97 9.94 3.71
C PHE A 67 -0.72 10.82 3.81
N MET A 68 0.47 10.22 3.86
CA MET A 68 1.74 10.94 3.90
C MET A 68 1.96 11.76 2.63
N ILE A 69 1.71 11.20 1.44
CA ILE A 69 1.86 11.89 0.15
C ILE A 69 0.91 13.08 0.06
N VAL A 70 -0.36 12.89 0.39
CA VAL A 70 -1.36 13.97 0.37
C VAL A 70 -0.94 15.09 1.33
N LYS A 71 -0.49 14.72 2.54
CA LYS A 71 0.01 15.69 3.54
C LYS A 71 1.25 16.43 3.07
N LEU A 72 2.18 15.75 2.40
CA LEU A 72 3.39 16.35 1.85
C LEU A 72 3.07 17.33 0.72
N THR A 73 2.20 16.94 -0.22
CA THR A 73 1.75 17.78 -1.33
C THR A 73 1.04 19.04 -0.82
N ILE A 74 0.19 18.92 0.21
CA ILE A 74 -0.46 20.09 0.83
C ILE A 74 0.57 21.01 1.50
N ARG A 75 1.62 20.46 2.12
CA ARG A 75 2.69 21.26 2.72
C ARG A 75 3.55 22.01 1.70
N MET A 76 3.90 21.36 0.59
CA MET A 76 4.74 21.98 -0.45
C MET A 76 3.99 23.05 -1.27
N CYS A 77 2.65 23.03 -1.27
CA CYS A 77 1.84 24.04 -1.95
C CYS A 77 1.61 25.32 -1.10
N ILE A 78 2.15 25.38 0.13
CA ILE A 78 1.98 26.49 1.08
C ILE A 78 3.31 27.22 1.35
N GLU A 79 4.37 26.96 0.57
CA GLU A 79 5.62 27.74 0.60
C GLU A 79 6.03 28.20 -0.81
#